data_AF-A0AAD8UE72-F1
#
_entry.id   AF-A0AAD8UE72-F1
#
_cell.length_a   1.000
_cell.length_b   1.000
_cell.length_c   1.000
_cell.angle_alpha   90.00
_cell.angle_beta   90.00
_cell.angle_gamma   90.00
#
_symmetry.space_group_name_H-M   'P 1'
#
loop_
_entity.id
_entity.type
_entity.pdbx_description
1 polymer ?
#
loop_
_entity_poly.entity_id
_entity_poly.type
_entity_poly.pdbx_seq_one_letter_code
_entity_poly.pdbx_strand_id
1 'polypeptide(L)'
;MVAARKDERIPIAIVGMGCRFPGDATSPSKFWDLLKNGRDVYSPDTDRWDSDAFHHPNSKDRVNTLATKGGHFLKEDPYLWDASLFNITAAEAMSLDPKQRIMMEVAYEALENAGMPLPKVAGS
;
A
#
# COMPACT_ATOMS: atom_id res chain seq x y z
N MET A 1 -29.54 -33.32 -6.25
CA MET A 1 -28.96 -32.73 -5.02
C MET A 1 -27.52 -33.19 -4.95
N VAL A 2 -26.57 -32.37 -5.44
CA VAL A 2 -25.14 -32.75 -5.47
C VAL A 2 -24.59 -32.44 -4.08
N ALA A 3 -24.20 -33.48 -3.35
CA ALA A 3 -23.54 -33.35 -2.07
C ALA A 3 -22.21 -32.61 -2.26
N ALA A 4 -22.03 -31.49 -1.59
CA ALA A 4 -20.76 -30.77 -1.55
C ALA A 4 -19.69 -31.69 -0.94
N ARG A 5 -18.63 -32.00 -1.69
CA ARG A 5 -17.46 -32.72 -1.17
C ARG A 5 -16.80 -31.83 -0.12
N LYS A 6 -16.80 -32.30 1.12
CA LYS A 6 -16.41 -31.57 2.33
C LYS A 6 -14.88 -31.43 2.52
N ASP A 7 -14.04 -31.69 1.51
CA ASP A 7 -12.58 -31.63 1.70
C ASP A 7 -11.72 -31.45 0.43
N GLU A 8 -12.27 -30.94 -0.68
CA GLU A 8 -11.43 -30.56 -1.83
C GLU A 8 -11.00 -29.10 -1.65
N ARG A 9 -9.77 -28.87 -1.16
CA ARG A 9 -9.17 -27.54 -1.15
C ARG A 9 -9.00 -27.07 -2.59
N ILE A 10 -9.91 -26.20 -3.04
CA ILE A 10 -9.82 -25.58 -4.36
C ILE A 10 -8.62 -24.61 -4.35
N PRO A 11 -7.63 -24.77 -5.24
CA PRO A 11 -6.51 -23.85 -5.31
C PRO A 11 -7.00 -22.45 -5.69
N ILE A 12 -6.51 -21.42 -5.00
CA ILE A 12 -6.83 -20.02 -5.27
C ILE A 12 -5.73 -19.42 -6.13
N ALA A 13 -6.11 -18.90 -7.30
CA ALA A 13 -5.18 -18.21 -8.19
C ALA A 13 -5.14 -16.71 -7.87
N ILE A 14 -3.94 -16.11 -7.90
CA ILE A 14 -3.77 -14.66 -7.90
C ILE A 14 -3.90 -14.20 -9.35
N VAL A 15 -5.02 -13.58 -9.70
CA VAL A 15 -5.33 -13.17 -11.07
C VAL A 15 -4.93 -11.73 -11.39
N GLY A 16 -4.66 -10.91 -10.36
CA GLY A 16 -4.18 -9.54 -10.50
C GLY A 16 -3.57 -9.06 -9.18
N MET A 17 -2.78 -8.00 -9.27
CA MET A 17 -2.07 -7.41 -8.13
C MET A 17 -1.92 -5.91 -8.39
N GLY A 18 -2.13 -5.09 -7.37
CA GLY A 18 -1.71 -3.70 -7.32
C GLY A 18 -0.76 -3.56 -6.13
N CYS A 19 0.16 -2.60 -6.17
CA CYS A 19 1.03 -2.37 -5.02
C CYS A 19 1.60 -0.96 -4.99
N ARG A 20 1.86 -0.50 -3.76
CA ARG A 20 2.67 0.68 -3.47
C ARG A 20 3.77 0.28 -2.51
N PHE A 21 5.01 0.30 -3.00
CA PHE A 21 6.19 0.00 -2.20
C PHE A 21 7.24 1.12 -2.30
N PRO A 22 8.13 1.21 -1.31
CA PRO A 22 9.30 2.10 -1.35
C PRO A 22 10.19 1.87 -2.58
N GLY A 23 11.00 2.86 -2.95
CA GLY A 23 11.92 2.74 -4.08
C GLY A 23 11.28 2.84 -5.47
N ASP A 24 10.22 3.65 -5.58
CA ASP A 24 9.42 3.83 -6.81
C ASP A 24 8.73 2.53 -7.30
N ALA A 25 8.53 1.56 -6.42
CA ALA A 25 7.83 0.32 -6.73
C ALA A 25 6.30 0.51 -6.69
N THR A 26 5.80 1.30 -7.64
CA THR A 26 4.39 1.71 -7.77
C THR A 26 3.54 0.74 -8.60
N SER A 27 4.11 -0.37 -9.07
CA SER A 27 3.39 -1.43 -9.80
C SER A 27 4.04 -2.79 -9.56
N PRO A 28 3.33 -3.91 -9.81
CA PRO A 28 3.91 -5.25 -9.65
C PRO A 28 5.19 -5.45 -10.46
N SER A 29 5.27 -4.88 -11.67
CA SER A 29 6.49 -4.94 -12.50
C SER A 29 7.65 -4.22 -11.83
N LYS A 30 7.46 -2.97 -11.39
CA LYS A 30 8.51 -2.20 -10.72
C LYS A 30 8.93 -2.82 -9.39
N PHE A 31 7.99 -3.40 -8.66
CA PHE A 31 8.27 -4.15 -7.43
C PHE A 31 9.10 -5.40 -7.72
N TRP A 32 8.73 -6.15 -8.75
CA TRP A 32 9.51 -7.31 -9.19
C TRP A 32 10.93 -6.93 -9.59
N ASP A 33 11.09 -5.84 -10.36
CA ASP A 33 12.41 -5.34 -10.75
C ASP A 33 13.24 -4.91 -9.53
N LEU A 34 12.62 -4.29 -8.53
CA LEU A 34 13.29 -3.95 -7.27
C LEU A 34 13.83 -5.20 -6.57
N LEU A 35 12.99 -6.24 -6.42
CA LEU A 35 13.36 -7.49 -5.75
C LEU A 35 14.44 -8.25 -6.52
N LYS A 36 14.27 -8.39 -7.84
CA LYS A 36 15.20 -9.10 -8.73
C LYS A 36 16.59 -8.50 -8.70
N ASN A 37 16.68 -7.17 -8.58
CA ASN A 37 17.94 -6.45 -8.51
C ASN A 37 18.49 -6.27 -7.08
N GLY A 38 17.78 -6.76 -6.05
CA GLY A 38 18.23 -6.68 -4.65
C GLY A 38 18.51 -5.25 -4.16
N ARG A 39 17.76 -4.26 -4.66
CA ARG A 39 18.02 -2.85 -4.32
C ARG A 39 17.59 -2.55 -2.89
N ASP A 40 18.50 -1.96 -2.11
CA ASP A 40 18.17 -1.36 -0.82
C ASP A 40 17.49 -0.01 -1.05
N VAL A 41 16.33 0.17 -0.43
CA VAL A 41 15.48 1.36 -0.55
C VAL A 41 15.17 1.96 0.82
N TYR A 42 16.01 1.65 1.81
CA TYR A 42 16.00 2.29 3.12
C TYR A 42 16.29 3.79 2.99
N SER A 43 15.55 4.59 3.76
CA SER A 43 15.76 6.02 3.90
C SER A 43 16.07 6.33 5.37
N PRO A 44 17.19 7.02 5.66
CA PRO A 44 17.58 7.34 7.04
C PRO A 44 16.70 8.43 7.66
N ASP A 45 15.97 9.18 6.84
CA ASP A 45 15.13 10.32 7.19
C ASP A 45 13.79 10.29 6.44
N THR A 46 12.87 11.16 6.84
CA THR A 46 11.58 11.38 6.18
C THR A 46 11.13 12.83 6.40
N ASP A 47 10.36 13.36 5.46
CA ASP A 47 9.65 14.64 5.57
C ASP A 47 8.35 14.55 6.38
N ARG A 48 7.94 13.34 6.81
CA ARG A 48 6.69 13.10 7.54
C ARG A 48 6.74 13.56 9.00
N TRP A 49 7.92 13.58 9.61
CA TRP A 49 8.18 14.05 10.97
C TRP A 49 9.66 14.35 11.16
N ASP A 50 10.01 15.05 12.24
CA ASP A 50 11.42 15.30 12.60
C ASP A 50 12.05 14.03 13.21
N SER A 51 12.69 13.21 12.37
CA SER A 51 13.34 11.97 12.82
C SER A 51 14.42 12.20 13.88
N ASP A 52 15.15 13.31 13.81
CA ASP A 52 16.23 13.60 14.76
C ASP A 52 15.68 14.01 16.13
N ALA A 53 14.54 14.72 16.18
CA ALA A 53 13.87 15.06 17.43
C ALA A 53 13.38 13.84 18.23
N PHE A 54 13.03 12.75 17.53
CA PHE A 54 12.51 11.53 18.18
C PHE A 54 13.56 10.44 18.35
N HIS A 55 14.74 10.53 17.74
CA HIS A 55 15.73 9.45 17.82
C HIS A 55 16.53 9.46 19.13
N HIS A 56 16.67 8.29 19.76
CA HIS A 56 17.62 8.05 20.84
C HIS A 56 18.28 6.66 20.70
N PRO A 57 19.61 6.55 20.72
CA PRO A 57 20.31 5.28 20.48
C PRO A 57 19.99 4.20 21.52
N ASN A 58 19.59 4.60 22.74
CA ASN A 58 19.04 3.68 23.73
C ASN A 58 17.63 4.14 24.14
N SER A 59 16.61 3.74 23.39
CA SER A 59 15.22 4.15 23.67
C SER A 59 14.67 3.61 25.00
N LYS A 60 15.33 2.62 25.62
CA LYS A 60 14.96 2.12 26.96
C LYS A 60 15.25 3.11 28.08
N ASP A 61 16.19 4.03 27.85
CA ASP A 61 16.61 5.01 28.86
C ASP A 61 15.77 6.29 28.81
N ARG A 62 14.96 6.47 27.75
CA ARG A 62 14.22 7.71 27.51
C ARG A 62 12.86 7.46 26.87
N VAL A 63 11.81 7.75 27.64
CA VAL A 63 10.41 7.71 27.18
C VAL A 63 10.21 8.69 26.02
N ASN A 64 9.31 8.36 25.08
CA ASN A 64 8.98 9.14 23.88
C ASN A 64 10.13 9.25 22.86
N THR A 65 10.98 8.22 22.75
CA THR A 65 12.04 8.16 21.74
C THR A 65 11.99 6.86 20.94
N LEU A 66 12.56 6.91 19.74
CA LEU A 66 12.70 5.82 18.79
C LEU A 66 14.18 5.41 18.70
N ALA A 67 14.46 4.12 18.77
CA ALA A 67 15.81 3.59 18.51
C ALA A 67 16.16 3.58 17.01
N THR A 68 15.13 3.60 16.15
CA THR A 68 15.26 3.58 14.69
C THR A 68 15.24 5.00 14.14
N LYS A 69 16.22 5.36 13.29
CA LYS A 69 16.28 6.68 12.63
C LYS A 69 15.38 6.80 11.40
N GLY A 70 15.26 5.70 10.67
CA GLY A 70 14.65 5.69 9.36
C GLY A 70 13.87 4.41 9.09
N GLY A 71 13.42 4.28 7.85
CA GLY A 71 12.57 3.19 7.41
C GLY A 71 12.47 3.15 5.89
N HIS A 72 11.46 2.45 5.40
CA HIS A 72 11.19 2.39 3.97
C HIS A 72 9.87 3.12 3.71
N PHE A 73 9.95 4.26 3.03
CA PHE A 73 8.82 5.14 2.82
C PHE A 73 8.37 5.13 1.35
N LEU A 74 7.08 5.34 1.14
CA LEU A 74 6.58 5.64 -0.21
C LEU A 74 7.18 6.98 -0.64
N LYS A 75 7.66 7.03 -1.88
CA LYS A 75 8.17 8.25 -2.50
C LYS A 75 7.05 9.20 -2.92
N GLU A 76 5.90 8.64 -3.27
CA GLU A 76 4.70 9.40 -3.61
C GLU A 76 4.11 10.07 -2.36
N ASP A 77 3.56 11.27 -2.54
CA ASP A 77 2.83 11.98 -1.50
C ASP A 77 1.54 11.21 -1.18
N PRO A 78 1.38 10.67 0.05
CA PRO A 78 0.20 9.89 0.41
C PRO A 78 -1.09 10.73 0.48
N TYR A 79 -1.00 12.06 0.42
CA TYR A 79 -2.15 12.95 0.41
C TYR A 79 -2.65 13.28 -1.00
N LEU A 80 -1.84 13.05 -2.04
CA LEU A 80 -2.26 13.16 -3.44
C LEU A 80 -3.11 11.94 -3.81
N TRP A 81 -4.37 12.16 -4.15
CA TRP A 81 -5.34 11.10 -4.40
C TRP A 81 -6.48 11.59 -5.29
N ASP A 82 -6.91 10.78 -6.26
CA ASP A 82 -8.04 11.11 -7.14
C ASP A 82 -9.39 10.74 -6.50
N ALA A 83 -9.94 11.68 -5.72
CA ALA A 83 -11.25 11.49 -5.09
C ALA A 83 -12.40 11.34 -6.10
N SER A 84 -12.27 11.93 -7.30
CA SER A 84 -13.33 11.94 -8.31
C SER A 84 -13.53 10.56 -8.94
N LEU A 85 -12.44 9.79 -9.11
CA LEU A 85 -12.48 8.41 -9.57
C LEU A 85 -13.36 7.53 -8.68
N PHE A 86 -13.38 7.82 -7.37
CA PHE A 86 -14.10 7.04 -6.36
C PHE A 86 -15.44 7.66 -5.94
N ASN A 87 -15.93 8.68 -6.67
CA ASN A 87 -17.15 9.41 -6.34
C ASN A 87 -17.18 9.97 -4.91
N ILE A 88 -16.03 10.41 -4.40
CA ILE A 88 -15.88 10.98 -3.05
C ILE A 88 -15.68 12.49 -3.17
N THR A 89 -16.38 13.25 -2.34
CA THR A 89 -16.28 14.72 -2.34
C THR A 89 -14.96 15.19 -1.76
N ALA A 90 -14.52 16.41 -2.08
CA ALA A 90 -13.31 16.98 -1.50
C ALA A 90 -13.36 17.07 0.05
N ALA A 91 -14.54 17.35 0.61
CA ALA A 91 -14.74 17.43 2.06
C ALA A 91 -14.55 16.07 2.75
N GLU A 92 -15.11 15.01 2.15
CA GLU A 92 -14.93 13.63 2.63
C GLU A 92 -13.49 13.18 2.44
N ALA A 93 -12.90 13.45 1.26
CA ALA A 93 -11.54 13.10 0.93
C ALA A 93 -10.55 13.63 1.98
N MET A 94 -10.69 14.88 2.42
CA MET A 94 -9.83 15.46 3.48
C MET A 94 -9.87 14.68 4.81
N SER A 95 -11.00 14.05 5.12
CA SER A 95 -11.20 13.31 6.37
C SER A 95 -10.76 11.84 6.30
N LEU A 96 -10.52 11.30 5.10
CA LEU A 96 -10.09 9.91 4.92
C LEU A 96 -8.63 9.71 5.33
N ASP A 97 -8.33 8.60 5.99
CA ASP A 97 -6.96 8.19 6.27
C ASP A 97 -6.22 7.97 4.93
N PRO A 98 -5.02 8.54 4.71
CA PRO A 98 -4.21 8.29 3.53
C PRO A 98 -4.03 6.80 3.18
N LYS A 99 -4.01 5.92 4.17
CA LYS A 99 -3.94 4.46 3.96
C LYS A 99 -5.18 3.91 3.28
N GLN A 100 -6.36 4.42 3.60
CA GLN A 100 -7.61 4.01 2.95
C GLN A 100 -7.61 4.47 1.49
N ARG A 101 -7.16 5.70 1.23
CA ARG A 101 -7.00 6.26 -0.11
C ARG A 101 -6.06 5.40 -0.98
N ILE A 102 -4.88 5.09 -0.47
CA ILE A 102 -3.91 4.19 -1.14
C ILE A 102 -4.50 2.80 -1.36
N MET A 103 -5.21 2.24 -0.36
CA MET A 103 -5.84 0.92 -0.50
C MET A 103 -6.86 0.89 -1.64
N MET A 104 -7.63 1.98 -1.82
CA MET A 104 -8.62 2.08 -2.89
C MET A 104 -7.95 2.09 -4.28
N GLU A 105 -6.86 2.85 -4.45
CA GLU A 105 -6.08 2.83 -5.69
C GLU A 105 -5.48 1.44 -5.96
N VAL A 106 -4.86 0.83 -4.95
CA VAL A 106 -4.24 -0.49 -5.06
C VAL A 106 -5.27 -1.57 -5.40
N ALA A 107 -6.46 -1.51 -4.80
CA ALA A 107 -7.55 -2.43 -5.11
C ALA A 107 -8.06 -2.23 -6.54
N TYR A 108 -8.23 -0.97 -6.98
CA TYR A 108 -8.60 -0.63 -8.34
C TYR A 108 -7.58 -1.17 -9.35
N GLU A 109 -6.29 -0.92 -9.14
CA GLU A 109 -5.22 -1.42 -10.01
C GLU A 109 -5.12 -2.95 -10.02
N ALA A 110 -5.36 -3.61 -8.89
CA ALA A 110 -5.38 -5.06 -8.82
C ALA A 110 -6.49 -5.65 -9.71
N LEU A 111 -7.66 -5.00 -9.73
CA LEU A 111 -8.80 -5.36 -10.56
C LEU A 111 -8.53 -5.10 -12.05
N GLU A 112 -7.94 -3.95 -12.39
CA GLU A 112 -7.52 -3.63 -13.76
C GLU A 112 -6.48 -4.63 -14.28
N ASN A 113 -5.46 -4.94 -13.48
CA ASN A 113 -4.43 -5.94 -13.81
C ASN A 113 -5.02 -7.36 -13.93
N ALA A 114 -6.15 -7.65 -13.28
CA ALA A 114 -6.88 -8.90 -13.43
C ALA A 114 -7.77 -8.95 -14.70
N GLY A 115 -7.84 -7.87 -15.49
CA GLY A 115 -8.81 -7.76 -16.58
C GLY A 115 -10.26 -7.74 -16.10
N MET A 116 -10.49 -7.22 -14.90
CA MET A 116 -11.78 -7.11 -14.24
C MET A 116 -12.10 -5.65 -13.91
N PRO A 117 -12.43 -4.80 -14.90
CA PRO A 117 -12.71 -3.39 -14.65
C PRO A 117 -13.95 -3.22 -13.75
N LEU A 118 -14.04 -2.09 -13.05
CA LEU A 118 -15.09 -1.83 -12.03
C LEU A 118 -16.52 -2.19 -12.49
N PRO A 119 -17.00 -1.87 -13.71
CA PRO A 119 -18.36 -2.22 -14.13
C PRO A 119 -18.65 -3.73 -14.16
N LYS A 120 -17.61 -4.57 -14.27
CA LYS A 120 -17.73 -6.03 -14.30
C LYS A 120 -17.83 -6.65 -12.91
N VAL A 121 -17.40 -5.91 -11.88
CA VAL A 121 -17.34 -6.38 -10.48
C VAL A 121 -18.25 -5.59 -9.54
N ALA A 122 -18.86 -4.51 -10.03
CA ALA A 122 -19.91 -3.79 -9.31
C ALA A 122 -21.05 -4.75 -8.99
N GLY A 123 -21.27 -4.99 -7.70
CA GLY A 123 -22.39 -5.79 -7.23
C GLY A 123 -23.73 -5.18 -7.67
N SER A 124 -24.73 -6.02 -7.85
CA SER A 124 -26.12 -5.65 -8.13
C SER A 124 -26.81 -5.04 -6.91
#